data_AF-A0AAW1JCX8-F1
#
_entry.id   AF-A0AAW1JCX8-F1
#
_cell.length_a   1.000
_cell.length_b   1.000
_cell.length_c   1.000
_cell.angle_alpha   90.00
_cell.angle_beta   90.00
_cell.angle_gamma   90.00
#
_symmetry.space_group_name_H-M   'P 1'
#
loop_
_entity.id
_entity.type
_entity.pdbx_description
1 polymer ?
#
loop_
_entity_poly.entity_id
_entity_poly.type
_entity_poly.pdbx_seq_one_letter_code
_entity_poly.pdbx_strand_id
1 'polypeptide(L)'
;MSRRQEKTSSEQKDMLVSFMLEHLDFAQGKLLGVEGRVNHNKLWEEVTQLLNRLDGATKNNVKWQISAEKAVENFSYLSANLNEHVQKIGSTLKAILEEKKNTNILFRELIDILKQKV
;
A
#
# COMPACT_ATOMS: atom_id res chain seq x y z
N MET A 1 20.12 -35.52 -1.25
CA MET A 1 20.62 -34.13 -1.41
C MET A 1 19.51 -33.18 -0.99
N SER A 2 19.74 -32.35 0.03
CA SER A 2 18.75 -31.38 0.50
C SER A 2 18.72 -30.20 -0.49
N ARG A 3 17.65 -30.06 -1.29
CA ARG A 3 17.44 -28.89 -2.16
C ARG A 3 17.35 -27.67 -1.25
N ARG A 4 18.40 -26.85 -1.22
CA ARG A 4 18.36 -25.51 -0.63
C ARG A 4 17.18 -24.79 -1.28
N GLN A 5 16.16 -24.41 -0.51
CA GLN A 5 15.06 -23.63 -1.07
C GLN A 5 15.64 -22.28 -1.51
N GLU A 6 15.69 -22.05 -2.82
CA GLU A 6 16.03 -20.74 -3.36
C GLU A 6 15.02 -19.71 -2.86
N LYS A 7 15.53 -18.55 -2.42
CA LYS A 7 14.70 -17.46 -1.95
C LYS A 7 14.04 -16.79 -3.15
N THR A 8 12.82 -16.28 -2.96
CA THR A 8 12.17 -15.44 -3.98
C THR A 8 13.01 -14.20 -4.22
N SER A 9 13.40 -13.99 -5.48
CA SER A 9 14.21 -12.84 -5.90
C SER A 9 13.41 -11.54 -5.82
N SER A 10 14.07 -10.38 -5.94
CA SER A 10 13.36 -9.09 -5.98
C SER A 10 12.46 -9.02 -7.20
N GLU A 11 12.97 -9.39 -8.37
CA GLU A 11 12.24 -9.35 -9.64
C GLU A 11 10.95 -10.19 -9.60
N GLN A 12 11.01 -11.39 -9.00
CA GLN A 12 9.82 -12.21 -8.77
C GLN A 12 8.80 -11.56 -7.84
N LYS A 13 9.24 -10.82 -6.80
CA LYS A 13 8.33 -10.09 -5.91
C LYS A 13 7.71 -8.90 -6.62
N ASP A 14 8.50 -8.15 -7.35
CA ASP A 14 8.07 -6.93 -8.04
C ASP A 14 7.05 -7.27 -9.14
N MET A 15 7.31 -8.34 -9.91
CA MET A 15 6.34 -8.87 -10.88
C MET A 15 5.06 -9.35 -10.20
N LEU A 16 5.17 -10.11 -9.09
CA LEU A 16 4.00 -10.61 -8.37
C LEU A 16 3.13 -9.46 -7.84
N VAL A 17 3.75 -8.44 -7.25
CA VAL A 17 3.03 -7.26 -6.73
C VAL A 17 2.39 -6.47 -7.87
N SER A 18 3.13 -6.21 -8.96
CA SER A 18 2.61 -5.48 -10.12
C SER A 18 1.40 -6.18 -10.72
N PHE A 19 1.47 -7.50 -10.88
CA PHE A 19 0.35 -8.30 -11.38
C PHE A 19 -0.89 -8.19 -10.47
N MET A 20 -0.71 -8.25 -9.15
CA MET A 20 -1.83 -8.11 -8.21
C MET A 20 -2.47 -6.71 -8.24
N LEU A 21 -1.67 -5.67 -8.47
CA LEU A 21 -2.16 -4.30 -8.58
C LEU A 21 -2.92 -4.05 -9.89
N GLU A 22 -2.48 -4.66 -11.00
CA GLU A 22 -3.17 -4.58 -12.29
C GLU A 22 -4.49 -5.38 -12.30
N HIS A 23 -4.59 -6.43 -11.46
CA HIS A 23 -5.75 -7.32 -11.40
C HIS A 23 -6.37 -7.38 -9.99
N LEU A 24 -6.87 -6.24 -9.49
CA LEU A 24 -7.42 -6.14 -8.12
C LEU A 24 -8.56 -7.13 -7.81
N ASP A 25 -9.48 -7.35 -8.75
CA ASP A 25 -10.61 -8.29 -8.55
C ASP A 25 -10.14 -9.75 -8.40
N PHE A 26 -9.05 -10.09 -9.10
CA PHE A 26 -8.36 -11.36 -8.98
C PHE A 26 -7.60 -11.46 -7.65
N ALA A 27 -6.86 -10.42 -7.27
CA ALA A 27 -6.11 -10.37 -6.01
C ALA A 27 -7.03 -10.44 -4.77
N GLN A 28 -8.25 -9.90 -4.86
CA GLN A 28 -9.24 -9.91 -3.78
C GLN A 28 -10.10 -11.18 -3.75
N GLY A 29 -9.87 -12.14 -4.66
CA GLY A 29 -10.64 -13.38 -4.72
C GLY A 29 -12.12 -13.18 -5.00
N LYS A 30 -12.52 -12.04 -5.60
CA LYS A 30 -13.92 -11.67 -5.86
C LYS A 30 -14.52 -12.34 -7.09
N LEU A 31 -13.74 -13.10 -7.86
CA LEU A 31 -14.18 -13.91 -9.00
C LEU A 31 -14.96 -15.17 -8.54
N LEU A 32 -16.07 -14.99 -7.83
CA LEU A 32 -16.80 -16.05 -7.12
C LEU A 32 -17.99 -16.64 -7.91
N GLY A 33 -17.82 -16.82 -9.22
CA GLY A 33 -18.69 -17.66 -10.06
C GLY A 33 -17.99 -18.96 -10.48
N VAL A 34 -18.71 -19.94 -11.06
CA VAL A 34 -18.09 -21.17 -11.60
C VAL A 34 -17.08 -20.83 -12.70
N GLU A 35 -17.45 -19.95 -13.64
CA GLU A 35 -16.55 -19.43 -14.68
C GLU A 35 -15.42 -18.58 -14.09
N GLY A 36 -15.72 -17.80 -13.04
CA GLY A 36 -14.74 -17.01 -12.30
C GLY A 36 -13.63 -17.87 -11.69
N ARG A 37 -13.98 -19.04 -11.12
CA ARG A 37 -13.00 -20.00 -10.59
C ARG A 37 -12.10 -20.61 -11.66
N VAL A 38 -12.65 -20.95 -12.81
CA VAL A 38 -11.86 -21.49 -13.95
C VAL A 38 -10.87 -20.44 -14.44
N ASN A 39 -11.33 -19.20 -14.63
CA ASN A 39 -10.47 -18.09 -15.06
C ASN A 39 -9.41 -17.75 -13.99
N HIS A 40 -9.79 -17.76 -12.71
CA HIS A 40 -8.87 -17.56 -11.60
C HIS A 40 -7.75 -18.61 -11.58
N ASN A 41 -8.06 -19.89 -11.80
CA ASN A 41 -7.04 -20.94 -11.85
C ASN A 41 -6.10 -20.77 -13.05
N LYS A 42 -6.63 -20.46 -14.23
CA LYS A 42 -5.82 -20.19 -15.43
C LYS A 42 -4.86 -19.02 -15.23
N LEU A 43 -5.35 -17.90 -14.68
CA LEU A 43 -4.51 -16.74 -14.37
C LEU A 43 -3.39 -17.10 -13.40
N TRP A 44 -3.66 -17.92 -12.38
CA TRP A 44 -2.62 -18.40 -11.48
C TRP A 44 -1.60 -19.32 -12.15
N GLU A 45 -2.01 -20.15 -13.11
CA GLU A 45 -1.10 -20.97 -13.91
C GLU A 45 -0.17 -20.10 -14.77
N GLU A 46 -0.72 -19.09 -15.45
CA GLU A 46 0.03 -18.15 -16.28
C GLU A 46 1.05 -17.36 -15.45
N VAL A 47 0.63 -16.75 -14.34
CA VAL A 47 1.52 -16.01 -13.43
C VAL A 47 2.59 -16.91 -12.85
N THR A 48 2.24 -18.15 -12.48
CA THR A 48 3.23 -19.11 -11.96
C THR A 48 4.29 -19.45 -12.99
N GLN A 49 3.89 -19.64 -14.25
CA GLN A 49 4.85 -19.88 -15.33
C GLN A 49 5.76 -18.67 -15.55
N LEU A 50 5.22 -17.45 -15.55
CA LEU A 50 6.01 -16.23 -15.69
C LEU A 50 7.02 -16.08 -14.55
N LEU A 51 6.58 -16.22 -13.30
CA LEU A 51 7.45 -16.10 -12.12
C LEU A 51 8.54 -17.17 -12.07
N ASN A 52 8.23 -18.40 -12.47
CA ASN A 52 9.20 -19.49 -12.50
C ASN A 52 10.18 -19.41 -13.69
N ARG A 53 9.94 -18.54 -14.68
CA ARG A 53 10.91 -18.25 -15.76
C ARG A 53 11.95 -17.22 -15.33
N LEU A 54 11.64 -16.40 -14.33
CA LEU A 54 12.60 -15.49 -13.72
C LEU A 54 13.60 -16.24 -12.84
N ASP A 55 14.78 -15.67 -12.68
CA ASP A 55 15.79 -16.24 -11.78
C ASP A 55 15.33 -16.17 -10.31
N GLY A 56 15.56 -17.25 -9.57
CA GLY A 56 15.15 -17.41 -8.17
C GLY A 56 14.20 -18.58 -7.92
N ALA A 57 13.28 -18.42 -6.96
CA ALA A 57 12.50 -19.52 -6.44
C ALA A 57 11.52 -20.10 -7.47
N THR A 58 11.56 -21.41 -7.71
CA THR A 58 10.49 -22.10 -8.43
C THR A 58 9.42 -22.58 -7.45
N LYS A 59 8.16 -22.16 -7.66
CA LYS A 59 7.02 -22.53 -6.81
C LYS A 59 5.82 -23.00 -7.65
N ASN A 60 4.91 -23.73 -7.01
CA ASN A 60 3.60 -24.04 -7.60
C ASN A 60 2.59 -22.91 -7.31
N ASN A 61 1.43 -22.95 -7.98
CA ASN A 61 0.38 -21.94 -7.84
C ASN A 61 0.04 -21.65 -6.37
N VAL A 62 -0.16 -22.68 -5.55
CA VAL A 62 -0.53 -22.53 -4.13
C VAL A 62 0.51 -21.74 -3.34
N LYS A 63 1.80 -21.99 -3.57
CA LYS A 63 2.87 -21.27 -2.89
C LYS A 63 3.01 -19.82 -3.39
N TRP A 64 2.71 -19.55 -4.66
CA TRP A 64 2.66 -18.19 -5.18
C TRP A 64 1.44 -17.42 -4.65
N GLN A 65 0.28 -18.06 -4.53
CA GLN A 65 -0.92 -17.54 -3.87
C GLN A 65 -0.61 -17.07 -2.45
N ILE A 66 -0.04 -17.93 -1.62
CA ILE A 66 0.36 -17.57 -0.24
C ILE A 66 1.38 -16.41 -0.24
N SER A 67 2.28 -16.36 -1.22
CA SER A 67 3.25 -15.26 -1.31
C SER A 67 2.58 -13.94 -1.66
N ALA A 68 1.55 -13.97 -2.51
CA ALA A 68 0.77 -12.80 -2.88
C ALA A 68 -0.13 -12.33 -1.74
N GLU A 69 -0.81 -13.24 -1.05
CA GLU A 69 -1.62 -12.92 0.14
C GLU A 69 -0.78 -12.17 1.18
N LYS A 70 0.42 -12.65 1.46
CA LYS A 70 1.37 -11.95 2.35
C LYS A 70 1.81 -10.60 1.82
N ALA A 71 1.98 -10.46 0.50
CA ALA A 71 2.34 -9.19 -0.11
C ALA A 71 1.18 -8.17 -0.01
N VAL A 72 -0.05 -8.62 -0.24
CA VAL A 72 -1.27 -7.80 -0.13
C VAL A 72 -1.52 -7.41 1.33
N GLU A 73 -1.36 -8.34 2.28
CA GLU A 73 -1.49 -8.05 3.72
C GLU A 73 -0.45 -7.01 4.17
N ASN A 74 0.82 -7.19 3.76
CA ASN A 74 1.87 -6.21 4.03
C ASN A 74 1.57 -4.84 3.39
N PHE A 75 1.07 -4.81 2.16
CA PHE A 75 0.70 -3.55 1.50
C PHE A 75 -0.48 -2.87 2.19
N SER A 76 -1.51 -3.63 2.57
CA SER A 76 -2.66 -3.13 3.34
C SER A 76 -2.19 -2.51 4.66
N TYR A 77 -1.34 -3.22 5.39
CA TYR A 77 -0.75 -2.72 6.65
C TYR A 77 0.06 -1.43 6.44
N LEU A 78 0.96 -1.41 5.45
CA LEU A 78 1.79 -0.23 5.15
C LEU A 78 0.94 0.96 4.70
N SER A 79 -0.08 0.73 3.88
CA SER A 79 -0.98 1.78 3.38
C SER A 79 -1.83 2.38 4.50
N ALA A 80 -2.34 1.55 5.43
CA ALA A 80 -3.10 2.01 6.59
C ALA A 80 -2.23 2.87 7.52
N ASN A 81 -1.00 2.42 7.78
CA ASN A 81 -0.05 3.15 8.63
C ASN A 81 0.38 4.47 7.98
N LEU A 82 0.68 4.47 6.68
CA LEU A 82 0.97 5.70 5.93
C LEU A 82 -0.22 6.68 6.00
N ASN A 83 -1.44 6.19 5.81
CA ASN A 83 -2.64 7.03 5.89
C ASN A 83 -2.82 7.62 7.29
N GLU A 84 -2.61 6.85 8.36
CA GLU A 84 -2.64 7.35 9.74
C GLU A 84 -1.63 8.49 9.96
N HIS A 85 -0.39 8.29 9.52
CA HIS A 85 0.64 9.32 9.60
C HIS A 85 0.27 10.58 8.82
N VAL A 86 -0.27 10.44 7.62
CA VAL A 86 -0.75 11.57 6.80
C VAL A 86 -1.87 12.33 7.52
N GLN A 87 -2.83 11.64 8.14
CA GLN A 87 -3.90 12.27 8.92
C GLN A 87 -3.35 13.03 10.14
N LYS A 88 -2.37 12.45 10.84
CA LYS A 88 -1.72 13.09 12.00
C LYS A 88 -0.95 14.34 11.61
N ILE A 89 -0.24 14.30 10.48
CA ILE A 89 0.45 15.47 9.91
C ILE A 89 -0.59 16.55 9.56
N GLY A 90 -1.67 16.18 8.86
CA GLY A 90 -2.73 17.12 8.51
C GLY A 90 -3.36 17.81 9.73
N SER A 91 -3.59 17.05 10.81
CA SER A 91 -4.14 17.57 12.07
C SER A 91 -3.16 18.54 12.75
N THR A 92 -1.88 18.19 12.79
CA THR A 92 -0.81 19.04 13.35
C THR A 92 -0.71 20.37 12.58
N LEU A 93 -0.73 20.32 11.24
CA LEU A 93 -0.66 21.51 10.41
C LEU A 93 -1.86 22.43 10.62
N LYS A 94 -3.07 21.87 10.75
CA LYS A 94 -4.27 22.65 11.06
C LYS A 94 -4.15 23.37 12.41
N ALA A 95 -3.65 22.70 13.44
CA ALA A 95 -3.44 23.30 14.75
C ALA A 95 -2.46 24.48 14.71
N ILE A 96 -1.32 24.31 14.02
CA ILE A 96 -0.31 25.37 13.84
C ILE A 96 -0.89 26.56 13.08
N LEU A 97 -1.69 26.32 12.05
CA LEU A 97 -2.32 27.40 11.27
C LEU A 97 -3.33 28.19 12.10
N GLU A 98 -4.12 27.52 12.94
CA GLU A 98 -5.09 28.20 13.80
C GLU A 98 -4.39 29.01 14.90
N GLU A 99 -3.32 28.47 15.49
CA GLU A 99 -2.50 29.22 16.45
C GLU A 99 -1.91 30.48 15.81
N LYS A 100 -1.29 30.36 14.63
CA LYS A 100 -0.76 31.53 13.88
C LYS A 100 -1.83 32.57 13.57
N LYS A 101 -3.04 32.14 13.21
CA LYS A 101 -4.17 33.05 12.95
C LYS A 101 -4.56 33.81 14.22
N ASN A 102 -4.64 33.12 15.35
CA ASN A 102 -4.93 33.74 16.65
C ASN A 102 -3.84 34.73 17.08
N THR A 103 -2.57 34.38 16.92
CA THR A 103 -1.45 35.29 17.19
C THR A 103 -1.53 36.55 16.33
N ASN A 104 -1.86 36.43 15.04
CA ASN A 104 -2.04 37.58 14.15
C ASN A 104 -3.22 38.48 14.55
N ILE A 105 -4.31 37.91 15.06
CA ILE A 105 -5.44 38.68 15.58
C ILE A 105 -5.00 39.51 16.79
N LEU A 106 -4.35 38.86 17.76
CA LEU A 106 -3.84 39.53 18.96
C LEU A 106 -2.85 40.67 18.63
N PHE A 107 -1.96 40.46 17.64
CA PHE A 107 -1.06 41.51 17.20
C PHE A 107 -1.79 42.72 16.61
N ARG A 108 -2.88 42.51 15.85
CA ARG A 108 -3.69 43.61 15.30
C ARG A 108 -4.40 44.38 16.41
N GLU A 109 -5.02 43.67 17.35
CA GLU A 109 -5.69 44.28 18.49
C GLU A 109 -4.72 45.13 19.33
N LEU A 110 -3.50 44.64 19.58
CA LEU A 110 -2.47 45.38 20.29
C LEU A 110 -2.07 46.67 19.54
N ILE A 111 -1.89 46.60 18.23
CA ILE A 111 -1.56 47.77 17.40
C ILE A 111 -2.67 48.82 17.48
N ASP A 112 -3.94 48.40 17.41
CA ASP A 112 -5.08 49.32 17.47
C ASP A 112 -5.18 50.01 18.83
N ILE A 113 -4.93 49.28 19.93
CA ILE A 113 -4.87 49.87 21.28
C ILE A 113 -3.75 50.91 21.39
N LEU A 114 -2.56 50.62 20.84
CA LEU A 114 -1.44 51.54 20.87
C LEU A 114 -1.72 52.82 20.07
N LYS A 115 -2.42 52.72 18.93
CA LYS A 115 -2.81 53.89 18.12
C LYS A 115 -3.84 54.79 18.80
N GLN A 116 -4.70 54.26 19.68
CA GLN A 116 -5.69 55.06 20.41
C GLN A 116 -5.11 55.87 21.57
N LYS A 117 -3.86 55.57 21.97
CA LYS A 117 -3.18 56.23 23.10
C LYS A 117 -2.18 57.33 22.66
N VAL A 118 -2.07 57.60 21.36
CA VAL A 118 -1.24 58.65 20.75
C VAL A 118 -2.16 59.68 20.11
#